data_AF-A0A6G3Y0B5-F1
#
_entry.id   AF-A0A6G3Y0B5-F1
#
_cell.length_a   1.000
_cell.length_b   1.000
_cell.length_c   1.000
_cell.angle_alpha   90.00
_cell.angle_beta   90.00
_cell.angle_gamma   90.00
#
_symmetry.space_group_name_H-M   'P 1'
#
loop_
_entity.id
_entity.type
_entity.pdbx_description
1 polymer ?
#
loop_
_entity_poly.entity_id
_entity_poly.type
_entity_poly.pdbx_seq_one_letter_code
_entity_poly.pdbx_strand_id
1 'polypeptide(L)'
;TIDVIRESNLSPELVLLDHLNETTVKAAVDSGCWAGFSIYPDTKMDEDRMVTILRNHGTEKMIVNSAADWGKSDPLKTRKVADAMLKAGFTEDDVDQVLWRNPVAFYGRSGRLHLDVPAPDQLHEGNSILRGGE
;
A
#
# COMPACT_ATOMS: atom_id res chain seq x y z
N THR A 1 0.55 -11.73 17.56
CA THR A 1 0.00 -11.91 16.20
C THR A 1 0.78 -12.91 15.38
N ILE A 2 2.09 -12.71 15.16
CA ILE A 2 2.92 -13.63 14.36
C ILE A 2 2.87 -15.06 14.89
N ASP A 3 2.99 -15.26 16.21
CA ASP A 3 2.95 -16.63 16.79
C ASP A 3 1.59 -17.30 16.58
N VAL A 4 0.50 -16.54 16.71
CA VAL A 4 -0.86 -17.03 16.40
C VAL A 4 -1.00 -17.44 14.93
N ILE A 5 -0.36 -16.70 14.01
CA ILE A 5 -0.35 -17.07 12.58
C ILE A 5 0.44 -18.38 12.38
N ARG A 6 1.60 -18.53 13.03
CA ARG A 6 2.44 -19.74 12.95
C ARG A 6 1.73 -20.99 13.49
N GLU A 7 0.91 -20.82 14.52
CA GLU A 7 0.11 -21.89 15.11
C GLU A 7 -1.16 -22.20 14.31
N SER A 8 -1.52 -21.35 13.35
CA SER A 8 -2.68 -21.53 12.48
C SER A 8 -2.34 -22.33 11.22
N ASN A 9 -3.37 -22.75 10.48
CA ASN A 9 -3.22 -23.36 9.15
C ASN A 9 -3.09 -22.32 8.02
N LEU A 10 -2.90 -21.04 8.32
CA LEU A 10 -2.75 -19.99 7.31
C LEU A 10 -1.31 -19.92 6.81
N SER A 11 -1.13 -19.93 5.49
CA SER A 11 0.16 -19.59 4.90
C SER A 11 0.49 -18.12 5.18
N PRO A 12 1.70 -17.78 5.66
CA PRO A 12 2.13 -16.40 5.87
C PRO A 12 1.96 -15.51 4.63
N GLU A 13 2.09 -16.07 3.43
CA GLU A 13 1.95 -15.33 2.19
C GLU A 13 0.53 -14.80 1.91
N LEU A 14 -0.47 -15.32 2.64
CA LEU A 14 -1.86 -14.88 2.60
C LEU A 14 -2.18 -13.81 3.65
N VAL A 15 -1.19 -13.44 4.48
CA VAL A 15 -1.39 -12.55 5.62
C VAL A 15 -0.68 -11.22 5.39
N LEU A 16 -1.42 -10.12 5.60
CA LEU A 16 -0.90 -8.76 5.69
C LEU A 16 -0.91 -8.32 7.15
N LEU A 17 0.27 -8.07 7.71
CA LEU A 17 0.44 -7.43 9.02
C LEU A 17 0.49 -5.93 8.80
N ASP A 18 -0.60 -5.22 9.11
CA ASP A 18 -0.70 -3.78 8.89
C ASP A 18 -0.41 -2.96 10.17
N HIS A 19 -0.32 -1.63 10.01
CA HIS A 19 0.02 -0.68 11.08
C HIS A 19 1.43 -0.88 11.64
N LEU A 20 2.35 -1.32 10.80
CA LEU A 20 3.75 -1.47 11.16
C LEU A 20 4.47 -0.12 11.24
N ASN A 21 5.61 -0.15 11.91
CA ASN A 21 6.55 0.95 12.10
C ASN A 21 7.97 0.39 12.24
N GLU A 22 8.95 1.24 12.56
CA GLU A 22 10.37 0.89 12.63
C GLU A 22 10.68 -0.22 13.64
N THR A 23 9.91 -0.32 14.72
CA THR A 23 10.17 -1.31 15.78
C THR A 23 9.55 -2.67 15.48
N THR A 24 8.58 -2.73 14.56
CA THR A 24 7.79 -3.94 14.26
C THR A 24 8.06 -4.51 12.88
N VAL A 25 8.54 -3.70 11.92
CA VAL A 25 8.77 -4.13 10.53
C VAL A 25 9.71 -5.32 10.42
N LYS A 26 10.79 -5.36 11.20
CA LYS A 26 11.76 -6.47 11.12
C LYS A 26 11.10 -7.81 11.39
N ALA A 27 10.31 -7.90 12.46
CA ALA A 27 9.61 -9.14 12.82
C ALA A 27 8.56 -9.53 11.77
N ALA A 28 7.87 -8.55 11.18
CA ALA A 28 6.90 -8.79 10.12
C ALA A 28 7.56 -9.35 8.85
N VAL A 29 8.64 -8.74 8.38
CA VAL A 29 9.41 -9.20 7.21
C VAL A 29 9.99 -10.59 7.46
N ASP A 30 10.61 -10.81 8.62
CA ASP A 30 11.19 -12.11 9.00
C ASP A 30 10.13 -13.23 9.11
N SER A 31 8.85 -12.89 9.28
CA SER A 31 7.76 -13.87 9.36
C SER A 31 7.33 -14.44 8.01
N GLY A 32 7.73 -13.81 6.89
CA GLY A 32 7.26 -14.16 5.55
C GLY A 32 5.87 -13.63 5.19
N CYS A 33 5.20 -12.93 6.12
CA CYS A 33 3.97 -12.19 5.86
C CYS A 33 4.23 -10.94 5.00
N TRP A 34 3.17 -10.39 4.43
CA TRP A 34 3.21 -9.05 3.84
C TRP A 34 3.25 -7.99 4.94
N ALA A 35 4.04 -6.94 4.72
CA ALA A 35 4.23 -5.83 5.65
C ALA A 35 3.42 -4.60 5.21
N GLY A 36 2.45 -4.19 6.02
CA GLY A 36 1.53 -3.09 5.77
C GLY A 36 1.82 -1.85 6.60
N PHE A 37 1.78 -0.69 5.94
CA PHE A 37 2.04 0.61 6.56
C PHE A 37 0.90 1.59 6.27
N SER A 38 0.26 2.02 7.34
CA SER A 38 -0.75 3.07 7.31
C SER A 38 -0.10 4.45 7.45
N ILE A 39 -0.04 5.19 6.36
CA ILE A 39 0.49 6.57 6.32
C ILE A 39 -0.66 7.51 6.66
N TYR A 40 -0.60 8.08 7.86
CA TYR A 40 -1.71 8.81 8.44
C TYR A 40 -1.19 10.06 9.14
N PRO A 41 -1.77 11.25 8.86
CA PRO A 41 -1.32 12.48 9.49
C PRO A 41 -1.22 12.37 11.02
N ASP A 42 -0.12 12.88 11.57
CA ASP A 42 0.07 13.20 13.00
C ASP A 42 0.04 12.03 14.01
N THR A 43 -0.30 10.79 13.61
CA THR A 43 -0.59 9.70 14.56
C THR A 43 0.09 8.37 14.29
N LYS A 44 0.40 8.02 13.03
CA LYS A 44 0.94 6.69 12.67
C LYS A 44 2.33 6.82 12.04
N MET A 45 2.42 6.58 10.74
CA MET A 45 3.62 6.74 9.92
C MET A 45 3.49 7.97 9.03
N ASP A 46 4.64 8.50 8.61
CA ASP A 46 4.76 9.52 7.57
C ASP A 46 5.60 9.01 6.40
N GLU A 47 5.64 9.81 5.33
CA GLU A 47 6.30 9.49 4.07
C GLU A 47 7.82 9.29 4.21
N ASP A 48 8.51 10.13 4.98
CA ASP A 48 9.97 10.06 5.14
C ASP A 48 10.39 8.86 6.00
N ARG A 49 9.59 8.52 7.02
CA ARG A 49 9.76 7.31 7.82
C ARG A 49 9.52 6.06 6.99
N MET A 50 8.51 6.06 6.12
CA MET A 50 8.27 4.96 5.18
C MET A 50 9.46 4.75 4.23
N VAL A 51 9.99 5.83 3.64
CA VAL A 51 11.20 5.79 2.80
C VAL A 51 12.39 5.18 3.55
N THR A 52 12.58 5.56 4.81
CA THR A 52 13.66 4.99 5.65
C THR A 52 13.49 3.48 5.85
N ILE A 53 12.27 3.02 6.10
CA ILE A 53 11.97 1.59 6.21
C ILE A 53 12.27 0.86 4.90
N LEU A 54 11.84 1.40 3.75
CA LEU A 54 12.09 0.79 2.43
C LEU A 54 13.60 0.67 2.14
N ARG A 55 14.41 1.66 2.52
CA ARG A 55 15.87 1.59 2.35
C ARG A 55 16.50 0.48 3.18
N ASN A 56 15.99 0.24 4.39
CA ASN A 56 16.57 -0.72 5.32
C ASN A 56 16.07 -2.16 5.10
N HIS A 57 14.85 -2.32 4.59
CA HIS A 57 14.17 -3.62 4.50
C HIS A 57 13.82 -4.04 3.07
N GLY A 58 14.04 -3.19 2.07
CA GLY A 58 13.71 -3.44 0.68
C GLY A 58 12.26 -3.09 0.33
N THR A 59 11.90 -3.30 -0.94
CA THR A 59 10.60 -2.95 -1.51
C THR A 59 9.68 -4.16 -1.68
N GLU A 60 10.19 -5.39 -1.64
CA GLU A 60 9.39 -6.59 -1.83
C GLU A 60 8.44 -6.86 -0.65
N LYS A 61 7.21 -7.29 -0.95
CA LYS A 61 6.16 -7.62 0.03
C LYS A 61 5.79 -6.46 0.98
N MET A 62 6.00 -5.21 0.54
CA MET A 62 5.62 -3.98 1.25
C MET A 62 4.33 -3.38 0.67
N ILE A 63 3.35 -3.07 1.52
CA ILE A 63 2.10 -2.41 1.12
C ILE A 63 1.94 -1.12 1.89
N VAL A 64 1.67 -0.03 1.17
CA VAL A 64 1.43 1.30 1.72
C VAL A 64 -0.04 1.66 1.51
N ASN A 65 -0.71 2.16 2.55
CA ASN A 65 -2.07 2.64 2.47
C ASN A 65 -2.24 3.95 3.25
N SER A 66 -3.31 4.70 2.97
CA SER A 66 -3.61 5.97 3.65
C SER A 66 -4.54 5.82 4.86
N ALA A 67 -4.96 4.60 5.18
CA ALA A 67 -5.99 4.26 6.15
C ALA A 67 -7.14 5.28 6.16
N ALA A 68 -7.71 5.59 4.99
CA ALA A 68 -8.73 6.64 4.82
C ALA A 68 -10.01 6.33 5.60
N ASP A 69 -9.96 6.60 6.90
CA ASP A 69 -10.96 6.28 7.89
C ASP A 69 -11.57 7.57 8.49
N TRP A 70 -12.30 7.40 9.59
CA TRP A 70 -13.13 8.41 10.28
C TRP A 70 -12.37 9.66 10.77
N GLY A 71 -11.04 9.60 10.91
CA GLY A 71 -10.26 10.75 11.39
C GLY A 71 -9.77 11.65 10.25
N LYS A 72 -8.81 12.53 10.57
CA LYS A 72 -8.17 13.42 9.60
C LYS A 72 -7.23 12.60 8.69
N SER A 73 -7.80 12.03 7.64
CA SER A 73 -7.08 11.25 6.65
C SER A 73 -6.82 12.05 5.37
N ASP A 74 -5.86 11.58 4.58
CA ASP A 74 -5.56 12.13 3.25
C ASP A 74 -5.39 10.96 2.27
N PRO A 75 -6.33 10.76 1.33
CA PRO A 75 -6.27 9.63 0.40
C PRO A 75 -5.06 9.69 -0.54
N LEU A 76 -4.41 10.85 -0.68
CA LEU A 76 -3.23 11.02 -1.51
C LEU A 76 -1.92 10.66 -0.80
N LYS A 77 -1.97 10.19 0.46
CA LYS A 77 -0.76 9.76 1.19
C LYS A 77 0.03 8.67 0.46
N THR A 78 -0.64 7.75 -0.23
CA THR A 78 0.04 6.75 -1.07
C THR A 78 0.84 7.43 -2.20
N ARG A 79 0.23 8.38 -2.93
CA ARG A 79 0.95 9.16 -3.95
C ARG A 79 2.11 9.96 -3.36
N LYS A 80 1.93 10.57 -2.19
CA LYS A 80 3.00 11.33 -1.53
C LYS A 80 4.18 10.45 -1.11
N VAL A 81 3.94 9.19 -0.73
CA VAL A 81 5.02 8.22 -0.53
C VAL A 81 5.77 7.95 -1.83
N ALA A 82 5.09 7.79 -2.96
CA ALA A 82 5.74 7.62 -4.26
C ALA A 82 6.65 8.80 -4.61
N ASP A 83 6.17 10.03 -4.38
CA ASP A 83 6.97 11.24 -4.61
C ASP A 83 8.18 11.31 -3.67
N ALA A 84 8.00 10.93 -2.40
CA ALA A 84 9.08 10.86 -1.42
C ALA A 84 10.13 9.79 -1.78
N MET A 85 9.70 8.63 -2.30
CA MET A 85 10.59 7.59 -2.81
C MET A 85 11.45 8.11 -3.96
N LEU A 86 10.85 8.75 -4.97
CA LEU A 86 11.61 9.33 -6.08
C LEU A 86 12.61 10.38 -5.61
N LYS A 87 12.16 11.30 -4.73
CA LYS A 87 13.04 12.32 -4.14
C LYS A 87 14.19 11.69 -3.33
N ALA A 88 13.96 10.52 -2.75
CA ALA A 88 14.93 9.75 -1.99
C ALA A 88 15.88 8.90 -2.85
N GLY A 89 15.74 8.93 -4.18
CA GLY A 89 16.61 8.23 -5.12
C GLY A 89 16.19 6.80 -5.45
N PHE A 90 14.98 6.38 -5.09
CA PHE A 90 14.39 5.15 -5.61
C PHE A 90 14.07 5.31 -7.09
N THR A 91 14.11 4.21 -7.83
CA THR A 91 13.77 4.19 -9.25
C THR A 91 12.26 4.21 -9.46
N GLU A 92 11.81 4.53 -10.67
CA GLU A 92 10.40 4.36 -11.04
C GLU A 92 9.94 2.90 -10.91
N ASP A 93 10.84 1.94 -11.18
CA ASP A 93 10.56 0.51 -11.00
C ASP A 93 10.32 0.16 -9.53
N ASP A 94 11.12 0.70 -8.60
CA ASP A 94 10.91 0.52 -7.17
C ASP A 94 9.56 1.09 -6.70
N VAL A 95 9.21 2.28 -7.21
CA VAL A 95 7.92 2.91 -6.93
C VAL A 95 6.77 2.04 -7.46
N ASP A 96 6.88 1.57 -8.69
CA ASP A 96 5.91 0.63 -9.28
C ASP A 96 5.82 -0.68 -8.47
N GLN A 97 6.94 -1.22 -7.97
CA GLN A 97 6.94 -2.40 -7.12
C GLN A 97 6.08 -2.18 -5.87
N VAL A 98 6.29 -1.08 -5.15
CA VAL A 98 5.60 -0.83 -3.86
C VAL A 98 4.15 -0.38 -4.07
N LEU A 99 3.90 0.48 -5.05
CA LEU A 99 2.59 1.15 -5.22
C LEU A 99 1.63 0.36 -6.12
N TRP A 100 2.16 -0.57 -6.93
CA TRP A 100 1.36 -1.32 -7.89
C TRP A 100 1.56 -2.83 -7.78
N ARG A 101 2.76 -3.34 -8.12
CA ARG A 101 2.98 -4.81 -8.21
C ARG A 101 2.75 -5.53 -6.89
N ASN A 102 3.16 -4.95 -5.77
CA ASN A 102 2.93 -5.51 -4.44
C ASN A 102 1.43 -5.62 -4.10
N PRO A 103 0.64 -4.54 -4.12
CA PRO A 103 -0.81 -4.62 -3.94
C PRO A 103 -1.48 -5.61 -4.90
N VAL A 104 -1.12 -5.59 -6.19
CA VAL A 104 -1.67 -6.52 -7.20
C VAL A 104 -1.34 -7.96 -6.84
N ALA A 105 -0.08 -8.26 -6.49
CA ALA A 105 0.34 -9.59 -6.11
C ALA A 105 -0.37 -10.07 -4.83
N PHE A 106 -0.60 -9.19 -3.85
CA PHE A 106 -1.32 -9.54 -2.62
C PHE A 106 -2.81 -9.77 -2.87
N TYR A 107 -3.54 -8.76 -3.36
CA TYR A 107 -4.99 -8.83 -3.54
C TYR A 107 -5.41 -9.79 -4.66
N GLY A 108 -4.56 -9.96 -5.68
CA GLY A 108 -4.76 -10.89 -6.79
C GLY A 108 -4.83 -12.36 -6.38
N ARG A 109 -4.26 -12.73 -5.21
CA ARG A 109 -4.36 -14.10 -4.68
C ARG A 109 -5.79 -14.57 -4.43
N SER A 110 -6.72 -13.64 -4.23
CA SER A 110 -8.15 -13.98 -4.09
C SER A 110 -8.79 -14.47 -5.39
N GLY A 111 -8.17 -14.22 -6.55
CA GLY A 111 -8.77 -14.43 -7.87
C GLY A 111 -9.90 -13.43 -8.21
N ARG A 112 -10.13 -12.42 -7.37
CA ARG A 112 -11.24 -11.44 -7.50
C ARG A 112 -10.76 -10.03 -7.86
N LEU A 113 -9.45 -9.84 -8.04
CA LEU A 113 -8.91 -8.57 -8.51
C LEU A 113 -9.05 -8.51 -10.03
N HIS A 114 -9.86 -7.58 -10.51
CA HIS A 114 -10.00 -7.27 -11.93
C HIS A 114 -9.25 -5.98 -12.23
N LEU A 115 -8.19 -6.05 -13.03
CA LEU A 115 -7.40 -4.88 -13.44
C LEU A 115 -7.89 -4.25 -14.74
N ASP A 116 -8.68 -5.01 -15.52
CA ASP A 116 -9.36 -4.50 -16.69
C ASP A 116 -10.57 -3.66 -16.25
N VAL A 117 -10.33 -2.40 -15.92
CA VAL A 117 -11.38 -1.46 -15.57
C VAL A 117 -11.96 -0.90 -16.88
N PRO A 118 -13.27 -1.08 -17.15
CA PRO A 118 -13.89 -0.49 -18.33
C PRO A 118 -13.78 1.04 -18.29
N ALA A 119 -13.59 1.65 -19.46
CA ALA A 119 -13.60 3.10 -19.57
C ALA A 119 -14.95 3.63 -19.03
N PRO A 120 -14.94 4.66 -18.16
CA PRO A 120 -16.18 5.23 -17.67
C PRO A 120 -16.94 5.90 -18.81
N ASP A 121 -18.27 5.82 -18.77
CA ASP A 121 -19.12 6.56 -19.70
C ASP A 121 -18.85 8.07 -19.62
N GLN A 122 -19.04 8.77 -20.74
CA GLN A 122 -18.83 10.22 -20.82
C GLN A 122 -19.76 11.00 -19.88
N LEU A 123 -20.94 10.43 -19.59
CA LEU A 123 -21.95 10.97 -18.69
C LEU A 123 -22.14 10.04 -17.48
N HIS A 124 -22.54 10.60 -16.35
CA HIS A 124 -22.80 9.89 -15.10
C HIS A 124 -23.88 10.62 -14.30
N GLU A 125 -24.89 9.87 -13.84
CA GLU A 125 -25.95 10.39 -12.94
C GLU A 125 -26.61 11.70 -13.42
N GLY A 126 -26.87 11.80 -14.73
CA GLY A 126 -27.57 12.95 -15.33
C GLY A 126 -26.75 14.24 -15.42
N ASN A 127 -25.43 14.18 -15.24
CA ASN A 127 -24.57 15.33 -15.49
C ASN A 127 -24.66 15.78 -16.96
N SER A 128 -24.51 17.08 -17.19
CA SER A 128 -24.48 17.69 -18.54
C SER A 128 -23.06 17.99 -19.03
N ILE A 129 -22.07 17.90 -18.13
CA ILE A 129 -20.65 18.11 -18.42
C ILE A 129 -20.01 16.74 -18.66
N LEU A 130 -19.36 16.59 -19.80
CA LEU A 130 -18.65 15.36 -20.17
C LEU A 130 -17.45 15.15 -19.23
N ARG A 131 -17.23 13.91 -18.77
CA ARG A 131 -15.99 13.56 -18.06
C ARG A 131 -14.79 13.79 -18.97
N GLY A 132 -13.90 14.72 -18.59
CA GLY A 132 -12.72 15.08 -19.38
C GLY A 132 -13.00 15.98 -20.60
N GLY A 133 -14.19 16.57 -20.71
CA GLY A 133 -14.46 17.62 -21.69
C GLY A 133 -13.82 18.95 -21.26
N GLU A 134 -13.28 19.69 -22.22
CA GLU A 134 -12.83 21.09 -22.05
C GLU A 134 -14.00 22.07 -21.94
#